data_AF-A0A1G4W9S3-F1
#
_entry.id   AF-A0A1G4W9S3-F1
#
_cell.length_a   1.000
_cell.length_b   1.000
_cell.length_c   1.000
_cell.angle_alpha   90.00
_cell.angle_beta   90.00
_cell.angle_gamma   90.00
#
_symmetry.space_group_name_H-M   'P 1'
#
loop_
_entity.id
_entity.type
_entity.pdbx_description
1 polymer ?
#
loop_
_entity_poly.entity_id
_entity_poly.type
_entity_poly.pdbx_seq_one_letter_code
_entity_poly.pdbx_strand_id
1 'polypeptide(L)'
;MRNITYFFLLLILISCNKKNKEFTDFIPKEYQYPIKKIGKGKSLHYQRMGSIDGFEKINLSKVKESNTEFLIYSRHDKHFLLDSIKTTLDGKLVEIYNFNLLRKIEPDHFKGIKGKLINNKIVDDGSKFGKRISTILYQGKHRNITIYEEERYLCDTILKEDLTSLKCIVTETKSTIQYKKKNVSVGMERIKTKSYYAKNKGLYLIEHESKDDSSAWIKSFEENIIN
;
A
#
# COMPACT_ATOMS: atom_id res chain seq x y z
N MET A 1 -24.73 -0.01 -15.67
CA MET A 1 -23.26 -0.13 -15.50
C MET A 1 -22.89 0.42 -14.12
N ARG A 2 -22.40 -0.41 -13.19
CA ARG A 2 -21.97 0.01 -11.84
C ARG A 2 -20.48 -0.33 -11.68
N ASN A 3 -19.62 0.61 -12.06
CA ASN A 3 -18.19 0.50 -11.79
C ASN A 3 -17.95 0.82 -10.31
N ILE A 4 -17.94 -0.22 -9.47
CA ILE A 4 -17.43 -0.08 -8.09
C ILE A 4 -15.91 -0.14 -8.19
N THR A 5 -15.31 1.05 -8.23
CA THR A 5 -13.87 1.25 -8.01
C THR A 5 -13.48 0.80 -6.60
N TYR A 6 -12.20 0.99 -6.24
CA TYR A 6 -11.63 0.73 -4.91
C TYR A 6 -11.43 -0.75 -4.57
N PHE A 7 -10.19 -1.23 -4.75
CA PHE A 7 -9.36 -1.60 -3.60
C PHE A 7 -7.87 -1.56 -3.95
N PHE A 8 -7.13 -0.66 -3.29
CA PHE A 8 -5.68 -0.54 -3.43
C PHE A 8 -5.04 -0.33 -2.06
N LEU A 9 -4.25 -1.30 -1.63
CA LEU A 9 -3.21 -1.16 -0.61
C LEU A 9 -1.97 -1.83 -1.22
N LEU A 10 -0.82 -1.16 -1.31
CA LEU A 10 0.34 -1.75 -1.99
C LEU A 10 1.71 -1.11 -1.72
N LEU A 11 1.96 -0.56 -0.53
CA LEU A 11 3.27 0.00 -0.16
C LEU A 11 3.61 -0.26 1.31
N ILE A 12 4.03 -1.48 1.67
CA ILE A 12 4.48 -1.80 3.04
C ILE A 12 5.99 -1.62 3.14
N LEU A 13 6.44 -0.35 3.20
CA LEU A 13 7.85 -0.05 3.42
C LEU A 13 8.26 -0.37 4.87
N ILE A 14 9.01 -1.49 5.03
CA ILE A 14 10.20 -1.63 5.92
C ILE A 14 9.87 -1.64 7.45
N SER A 15 10.70 -2.10 8.40
CA SER A 15 11.46 -3.37 8.52
C SER A 15 11.52 -3.75 10.02
N CYS A 16 12.13 -4.88 10.38
CA CYS A 16 12.41 -5.27 11.77
C CYS A 16 13.93 -5.40 12.00
N ASN A 17 14.41 -4.98 13.18
CA ASN A 17 15.83 -4.98 13.51
C ASN A 17 16.14 -5.93 14.68
N LYS A 18 17.04 -6.90 14.44
CA LYS A 18 18.09 -7.26 15.39
C LYS A 18 19.23 -8.04 14.72
N LYS A 19 20.38 -7.37 14.56
CA LYS A 19 21.73 -7.96 14.40
C LYS A 19 21.88 -9.09 13.37
N ASN A 20 21.77 -8.75 12.10
CA ASN A 20 22.64 -9.25 11.02
C ASN A 20 22.77 -8.15 9.96
N LYS A 21 23.70 -8.30 8.99
CA LYS A 21 23.90 -7.34 7.86
C LYS A 21 22.79 -7.44 6.79
N GLU A 22 21.54 -7.60 7.23
CA GLU A 22 20.44 -8.06 6.38
C GLU A 22 19.51 -6.92 5.97
N PHE A 23 19.58 -6.59 4.67
CA PHE A 23 18.55 -5.92 3.86
C PHE A 23 18.00 -4.59 4.40
N THR A 24 18.79 -3.54 4.18
CA THR A 24 18.26 -2.20 3.93
C THR A 24 17.20 -2.27 2.83
N ASP A 25 16.03 -1.69 3.09
CA ASP A 25 15.02 -1.22 2.14
C ASP A 25 14.80 -2.06 0.86
N PHE A 26 13.72 -2.85 0.83
CA PHE A 26 13.32 -3.65 -0.35
C PHE A 26 13.31 -2.84 -1.68
N ILE A 27 12.95 -1.55 -1.60
CA ILE A 27 13.14 -0.58 -2.67
C ILE A 27 14.42 0.21 -2.36
N PRO A 28 15.49 0.13 -3.17
CA PRO A 28 16.74 0.84 -2.91
C PRO A 28 16.54 2.35 -2.80
N LYS A 29 17.35 3.02 -1.97
CA LYS A 29 17.15 4.43 -1.59
C LYS A 29 17.09 5.41 -2.75
N GLU A 30 17.81 5.16 -3.84
CA GLU A 30 17.76 5.99 -5.04
C GLU A 30 16.49 5.79 -5.89
N TYR A 31 15.68 4.76 -5.61
CA TYR A 31 14.35 4.53 -6.21
C TYR A 31 13.19 4.87 -5.26
N GLN A 32 13.49 5.30 -4.04
CA GLN A 32 12.51 5.87 -3.11
C GLN A 32 12.21 7.34 -3.43
N TYR A 33 11.14 7.86 -2.82
CA TYR A 33 10.84 9.28 -2.88
C TYR A 33 11.97 10.13 -2.25
N PRO A 34 12.34 11.29 -2.83
CA PRO A 34 13.44 12.12 -2.35
C PRO A 34 13.11 12.91 -1.05
N ILE A 35 12.95 12.20 0.07
CA ILE A 35 12.58 12.71 1.41
C ILE A 35 13.50 13.84 1.91
N LYS A 36 14.76 13.90 1.44
CA LYS A 36 15.69 15.00 1.75
C LYS A 36 15.20 16.37 1.22
N LYS A 37 14.36 16.41 0.19
CA LYS A 37 13.76 17.64 -0.36
C LYS A 37 12.56 18.15 0.45
N ILE A 38 12.04 17.35 1.38
CA ILE A 38 10.93 17.72 2.27
C ILE A 38 11.48 18.59 3.41
N GLY A 39 11.27 19.90 3.33
CA GLY A 39 11.51 20.83 4.44
C GLY A 39 10.48 20.64 5.57
N LYS A 40 10.76 21.17 6.77
CA LYS A 40 9.81 21.13 7.90
C LYS A 40 8.48 21.77 7.49
N GLY A 41 7.37 21.09 7.77
CA GLY A 41 6.02 21.54 7.41
C GLY A 41 5.68 21.51 5.91
N LYS A 42 6.57 21.04 5.03
CA LYS A 42 6.28 20.93 3.59
C LYS A 42 5.64 19.57 3.27
N SER A 43 4.65 19.59 2.40
CA SER A 43 4.13 18.40 1.73
C SER A 43 4.69 18.33 0.31
N LEU A 44 5.14 17.15 -0.13
CA LEU A 44 5.37 16.88 -1.55
C LEU A 44 4.17 16.12 -2.12
N HIS A 45 3.65 16.62 -3.24
CA HIS A 45 2.55 16.03 -3.98
C HIS A 45 3.09 15.31 -5.22
N TYR A 46 2.83 14.01 -5.32
CA TYR A 46 3.10 13.23 -6.53
C TYR A 46 1.77 12.83 -7.16
N GLN A 47 1.61 13.12 -8.45
CA GLN A 47 0.49 12.64 -9.25
C GLN A 47 0.89 11.33 -9.92
N ARG A 48 0.09 10.27 -9.78
CA ARG A 48 0.41 8.97 -10.41
C ARG A 48 0.01 8.99 -11.89
N MET A 49 1.00 8.92 -12.78
CA MET A 49 0.74 8.71 -14.21
C MET A 49 0.09 7.34 -14.44
N GLY A 50 -0.80 7.25 -15.44
CA GLY A 50 -1.54 6.02 -15.75
C GLY A 50 -2.68 5.68 -14.79
N SER A 51 -3.00 6.52 -13.80
CA SER A 51 -4.33 6.45 -13.16
C SER A 51 -5.40 6.90 -14.15
N ILE A 52 -6.46 6.11 -14.34
CA ILE A 52 -7.48 6.31 -15.40
C ILE A 52 -8.07 7.73 -15.39
N ASP A 53 -8.22 8.34 -14.21
CA ASP A 53 -8.75 9.69 -14.05
C ASP A 53 -7.68 10.76 -13.64
N GLY A 54 -6.40 10.40 -13.51
CA GLY A 54 -5.34 11.35 -13.09
C GLY A 54 -5.43 11.91 -11.66
N PHE A 55 -6.42 11.53 -10.84
CA PHE A 55 -6.70 12.14 -9.53
C PHE A 55 -5.97 11.53 -8.34
N GLU A 56 -5.17 10.48 -8.54
CA GLU A 56 -4.42 9.88 -7.43
C GLU A 56 -3.22 10.74 -7.03
N LYS A 57 -3.27 11.25 -5.79
CA LYS A 57 -2.26 12.12 -5.19
C LYS A 57 -1.60 11.44 -3.99
N ILE A 58 -0.28 11.47 -3.97
CA ILE A 58 0.54 11.01 -2.85
C ILE A 58 1.10 12.23 -2.14
N ASN A 59 0.79 12.34 -0.86
CA ASN A 59 1.26 13.39 0.03
C ASN A 59 2.34 12.82 0.95
N LEU A 60 3.56 13.38 0.90
CA LEU A 60 4.62 13.09 1.86
C LEU A 60 4.85 14.27 2.80
N SER A 61 4.75 14.07 4.11
CA SER A 61 5.04 15.09 5.13
C SER A 61 5.97 14.57 6.22
N LYS A 62 6.68 15.47 6.90
CA LYS A 62 7.47 15.15 8.10
C LYS A 62 6.77 15.69 9.35
N VAL A 63 6.63 14.84 10.36
CA VAL A 63 6.01 15.18 11.65
C VAL A 63 7.02 14.91 12.77
N LYS A 64 7.09 15.79 13.77
CA LYS A 64 7.94 15.61 14.95
C LYS A 64 7.05 15.35 16.17
N GLU A 65 7.29 14.25 16.87
CA GLU A 65 6.60 13.85 18.10
C GLU A 65 7.65 13.44 19.15
N SER A 66 7.58 14.00 20.36
CA SER A 66 8.43 13.60 21.50
C SER A 66 9.91 13.41 21.13
N ASN A 67 10.48 14.40 20.42
CA ASN A 67 11.84 14.43 19.87
C ASN A 67 12.20 13.46 18.74
N THR A 68 11.29 12.60 18.28
CA THR A 68 11.49 11.76 17.09
C THR A 68 10.85 12.41 15.86
N GLU A 69 11.52 12.36 14.70
CA GLU A 69 10.93 12.74 13.41
C GLU A 69 10.45 11.49 12.65
N PHE A 70 9.24 11.60 12.11
CA PHE A 70 8.55 10.57 11.33
C PHE A 70 8.22 11.10 9.94
N LEU A 71 8.17 10.20 8.96
CA LEU A 71 7.61 10.45 7.63
C LEU A 71 6.18 9.91 7.61
N ILE A 72 5.24 10.70 7.11
CA ILE A 72 3.89 10.25 6.80
C ILE A 72 3.71 10.25 5.29
N TYR A 73 3.35 9.09 4.75
CA TYR A 73 2.83 8.89 3.41
C TYR A 73 1.30 8.83 3.51
N SER A 74 0.60 9.63 2.73
CA SER A 74 -0.87 9.62 2.66
C SER A 74 -1.31 9.64 1.21
N ARG A 75 -2.15 8.68 0.83
CA ARG A 75 -2.66 8.58 -0.54
C ARG A 75 -4.11 9.02 -0.61
N HIS A 76 -4.41 9.82 -1.61
CA HIS A 76 -5.73 10.37 -1.87
C HIS A 76 -6.22 9.98 -3.27
N ASP A 77 -7.51 9.70 -3.39
CA ASP A 77 -8.24 9.74 -4.68
C ASP A 77 -9.25 10.88 -4.62
N LYS A 78 -9.16 11.79 -5.60
CA LYS A 78 -9.94 13.04 -5.71
C LYS A 78 -9.84 13.90 -4.45
N HIS A 79 -10.70 13.65 -3.47
CA HIS A 79 -10.78 14.38 -2.19
C HIS A 79 -10.72 13.46 -0.95
N PHE A 80 -10.72 12.13 -1.12
CA PHE A 80 -10.76 11.18 -0.02
C PHE A 80 -9.35 10.65 0.29
N LEU A 81 -8.97 10.65 1.57
CA LEU A 81 -7.82 9.89 2.05
C LEU A 81 -8.17 8.39 1.97
N LEU A 82 -7.33 7.58 1.35
CA LEU A 82 -7.57 6.14 1.14
C LEU A 82 -6.79 5.30 2.15
N ASP A 83 -5.52 5.63 2.29
CA ASP A 83 -4.54 4.96 3.15
C ASP A 83 -3.54 6.00 3.68
N SER A 84 -2.97 5.72 4.85
CA SER A 84 -1.89 6.51 5.42
C SER A 84 -0.92 5.61 6.17
N ILE A 85 0.36 5.90 6.05
CA ILE A 85 1.47 5.10 6.56
C ILE A 85 2.45 6.06 7.24
N LYS A 86 2.76 5.78 8.51
CA LYS A 86 3.76 6.50 9.29
C LYS A 86 4.99 5.62 9.45
N THR A 87 6.13 6.10 8.98
CA THR A 87 7.43 5.46 9.14
C THR A 87 8.39 6.35 9.90
N THR A 88 9.48 5.79 10.43
CA THR A 88 10.66 6.57 10.80
C THR A 88 11.38 7.10 9.55
N LEU A 89 12.34 8.02 9.71
CA LEU A 89 13.13 8.56 8.59
C LEU A 89 14.05 7.52 7.91
N ASP A 90 14.41 6.44 8.61
CA ASP A 90 15.10 5.26 8.07
C ASP A 90 14.15 4.19 7.51
N GLY A 91 12.85 4.50 7.39
CA GLY A 91 11.86 3.70 6.66
C GLY A 91 11.06 2.72 7.51
N LYS A 92 11.38 2.50 8.78
CA LYS A 92 10.66 1.53 9.62
C LYS A 92 9.19 1.92 9.83
N LEU A 93 8.27 1.03 9.45
CA LEU A 93 6.84 1.16 9.71
C LEU A 93 6.53 1.28 11.21
N VAL A 94 5.78 2.32 11.55
CA VAL A 94 5.28 2.61 12.91
C VAL A 94 3.78 2.41 12.95
N GLU A 95 3.05 2.97 11.99
CA GLU A 95 1.59 2.86 11.90
C GLU A 95 1.13 2.74 10.44
N ILE A 96 0.05 2.00 10.22
CA ILE A 96 -0.66 1.96 8.94
C ILE A 96 -2.15 2.09 9.22
N TYR A 97 -2.82 2.89 8.40
CA TYR A 97 -4.25 3.16 8.48
C TYR A 97 -4.88 2.95 7.11
N ASN A 98 -6.10 2.41 7.09
CA ASN A 98 -6.91 2.36 5.89
C ASN A 98 -8.29 3.01 6.16
N PHE A 99 -8.71 3.87 5.24
CA PHE A 99 -9.91 4.69 5.32
C PHE A 99 -11.00 4.22 4.35
N ASN A 100 -10.70 3.29 3.42
CA ASN A 100 -11.66 2.69 2.50
C ASN A 100 -12.19 1.32 2.94
N LEU A 101 -11.41 0.53 3.70
CA LEU A 101 -11.85 -0.75 4.30
C LEU A 101 -13.05 -0.55 5.22
N LEU A 102 -13.23 0.67 5.77
CA LEU A 102 -14.38 1.07 6.57
C LEU A 102 -15.72 0.69 5.93
N ARG A 103 -15.95 1.03 4.64
CA ARG A 103 -17.21 0.68 3.97
C ARG A 103 -17.51 -0.83 3.93
N LYS A 104 -16.49 -1.70 4.04
CA LYS A 104 -16.66 -3.17 4.08
C LYS A 104 -16.68 -3.75 5.51
N ILE A 105 -16.23 -3.01 6.54
CA ILE A 105 -16.12 -3.45 7.94
C ILE A 105 -17.14 -2.76 8.86
N GLU A 106 -17.30 -1.43 8.75
CA GLU A 106 -18.14 -0.56 9.59
C GLU A 106 -18.79 0.54 8.70
N PRO A 107 -19.95 0.27 8.07
CA PRO A 107 -20.57 1.18 7.09
C PRO A 107 -20.83 2.60 7.60
N ASP A 108 -21.12 2.72 8.90
CA ASP A 108 -21.52 3.98 9.55
C ASP A 108 -20.33 4.78 10.13
N HIS A 109 -19.08 4.32 9.95
CA HIS A 109 -17.90 4.91 10.58
C HIS A 109 -16.92 5.50 9.53
N PHE A 110 -16.52 6.75 9.74
CA PHE A 110 -15.60 7.50 8.86
C PHE A 110 -14.18 7.65 9.43
N LYS A 111 -13.85 6.99 10.55
CA LYS A 111 -12.53 7.07 11.20
C LYS A 111 -11.61 5.94 10.74
N GLY A 112 -10.44 6.26 10.17
CA GLY A 112 -9.50 5.27 9.62
C GLY A 112 -9.16 4.12 10.59
N ILE A 113 -9.21 2.89 10.09
CA ILE A 113 -8.89 1.69 10.89
C ILE A 113 -7.38 1.51 10.90
N LYS A 114 -6.79 1.47 12.10
CA LYS A 114 -5.38 1.13 12.30
C LYS A 114 -5.15 -0.35 12.01
N GLY A 115 -4.25 -0.65 11.08
CA GLY A 115 -3.79 -2.00 10.81
C GLY A 115 -2.73 -2.45 11.81
N LYS A 116 -2.84 -3.69 12.28
CA LYS A 116 -1.81 -4.37 13.06
C LYS A 116 -0.91 -5.15 12.11
N LEU A 117 0.35 -4.75 11.99
CA LEU A 117 1.35 -5.52 11.25
C LEU A 117 1.64 -6.83 12.00
N ILE A 118 1.34 -7.96 11.38
CA ILE A 118 1.57 -9.31 11.93
C ILE A 118 2.92 -9.85 11.46
N ASN A 119 3.27 -9.59 10.19
CA ASN A 119 4.54 -9.98 9.59
C ASN A 119 4.98 -8.91 8.58
N ASN A 120 6.29 -8.67 8.49
CA ASN A 120 6.93 -7.89 7.43
C ASN A 120 8.40 -8.31 7.37
N LYS A 121 8.75 -9.14 6.39
CA LYS A 121 10.11 -9.66 6.20
C LYS A 121 10.50 -9.62 4.74
N ILE A 122 11.79 -9.44 4.48
CA ILE A 122 12.39 -9.71 3.18
C ILE A 122 12.99 -11.12 3.28
N VAL A 123 12.73 -11.98 2.31
CA VAL A 123 13.35 -13.30 2.18
C VAL A 123 14.09 -13.37 0.86
N ASP A 124 15.19 -14.13 0.82
CA ASP A 124 15.81 -14.48 -0.46
C ASP A 124 14.86 -15.41 -1.25
N ASP A 125 14.69 -15.12 -2.54
CA ASP A 125 13.95 -15.93 -3.50
C ASP A 125 14.72 -16.13 -4.82
N GLY A 126 16.02 -15.83 -4.82
CA GLY A 126 16.89 -15.86 -6.01
C GLY A 126 16.77 -14.62 -6.91
N SER A 127 15.87 -13.67 -6.62
CA SER A 127 15.79 -12.40 -7.36
C SER A 127 16.72 -11.33 -6.78
N LYS A 128 17.01 -10.30 -7.58
CA LYS A 128 17.96 -9.21 -7.28
C LYS A 128 17.77 -8.53 -5.91
N PHE A 129 16.54 -8.47 -5.40
CA PHE A 129 16.19 -7.85 -4.11
C PHE A 129 15.43 -8.81 -3.17
N GLY A 130 15.37 -10.09 -3.51
CA GLY A 130 14.52 -11.07 -2.84
C GLY A 130 13.02 -10.77 -2.99
N LYS A 131 12.25 -11.23 -2.01
CA LYS A 131 10.80 -11.06 -1.92
C LYS A 131 10.40 -10.51 -0.56
N ARG A 132 9.65 -9.40 -0.53
CA ARG A 132 8.98 -8.90 0.67
C ARG A 132 7.68 -9.67 0.90
N ILE A 133 7.53 -10.23 2.09
CA ILE A 133 6.32 -10.92 2.55
C ILE A 133 5.77 -10.15 3.75
N SER A 134 4.54 -9.67 3.63
CA SER A 134 3.87 -8.84 4.62
C SER A 134 2.46 -9.34 4.94
N THR A 135 2.02 -9.10 6.17
CA THR A 135 0.68 -9.48 6.63
C THR A 135 0.15 -8.44 7.60
N ILE A 136 -1.00 -7.86 7.28
CA ILE A 136 -1.68 -6.86 8.12
C ILE A 136 -3.06 -7.40 8.52
N LEU A 137 -3.40 -7.23 9.79
CA LEU A 137 -4.74 -7.48 10.32
C LEU A 137 -5.42 -6.13 10.63
N TYR A 138 -6.57 -5.89 10.03
CA TYR A 138 -7.51 -4.83 10.39
C TYR A 138 -8.65 -5.45 11.20
N GLN A 139 -8.89 -4.93 12.40
CA GLN A 139 -9.98 -5.38 13.28
C GLN A 139 -11.00 -4.26 13.42
N GLY A 140 -12.27 -4.56 13.17
CA GLY A 140 -13.38 -3.68 13.47
C GLY A 140 -14.51 -4.43 14.18
N LYS A 141 -15.52 -3.69 14.61
CA LYS A 141 -16.64 -4.14 15.45
C LYS A 141 -17.40 -5.34 14.87
N HIS A 142 -17.57 -5.39 13.56
CA HIS A 142 -18.39 -6.42 12.89
C HIS A 142 -17.56 -7.49 12.16
N ARG A 143 -16.36 -7.14 11.68
CA ARG A 143 -15.55 -7.96 10.77
C ARG A 143 -14.06 -7.73 11.01
N ASN A 144 -13.25 -8.74 10.67
CA ASN A 144 -11.80 -8.64 10.56
C ASN A 144 -11.41 -8.79 9.09
N ILE A 145 -10.40 -8.03 8.65
CA ILE A 145 -9.78 -8.19 7.32
C ILE A 145 -8.30 -8.50 7.50
N THR A 146 -7.85 -9.58 6.88
CA THR A 146 -6.41 -9.93 6.82
C THR A 146 -5.93 -9.71 5.40
N ILE A 147 -4.89 -8.91 5.22
CA ILE A 147 -4.22 -8.70 3.94
C ILE A 147 -2.87 -9.41 4.01
N TYR A 148 -2.65 -10.37 3.11
CA TYR A 148 -1.37 -11.03 2.89
C TYR A 148 -0.80 -10.53 1.57
N GLU A 149 0.46 -10.06 1.56
CA GLU A 149 1.10 -9.52 0.37
C GLU A 149 2.47 -10.17 0.14
N GLU A 150 2.74 -10.52 -1.11
CA GLU A 150 4.07 -10.88 -1.60
C GLU A 150 4.49 -9.92 -2.70
N GLU A 151 5.52 -9.10 -2.45
CA GLU A 151 6.14 -8.24 -3.46
C GLU A 151 7.53 -8.75 -3.82
N ARG A 152 7.78 -8.90 -5.13
CA ARG A 152 9.04 -9.39 -5.69
C ARG A 152 9.57 -8.46 -6.76
N TYR A 153 10.90 -8.38 -6.91
CA TYR A 153 11.51 -7.72 -8.05
C TYR A 153 11.17 -8.47 -9.35
N LEU A 154 10.85 -7.73 -10.42
CA LEU A 154 10.70 -8.29 -11.77
C LEU A 154 11.92 -7.98 -12.65
N CYS A 155 12.20 -6.68 -12.86
CA CYS A 155 13.24 -6.24 -13.79
C CYS A 155 13.65 -4.78 -13.56
N ASP A 156 14.82 -4.41 -14.08
CA ASP A 156 15.18 -3.03 -14.38
C ASP A 156 14.57 -2.67 -15.74
N THR A 157 14.04 -1.46 -15.91
CA THR A 157 13.45 -1.00 -17.17
C THR A 157 13.73 0.49 -17.42
N ILE A 158 13.39 0.98 -18.61
CA ILE A 158 13.44 2.40 -18.96
C ILE A 158 12.05 2.83 -19.46
N LEU A 159 11.41 3.74 -18.74
CA LEU A 159 10.20 4.42 -19.21
C LEU A 159 10.60 5.67 -20.00
N LYS A 160 9.93 5.91 -21.13
CA LYS A 160 10.07 7.16 -21.90
C LYS A 160 8.96 8.13 -21.48
N GLU A 161 9.34 9.35 -21.13
CA GLU A 161 8.45 10.47 -20.79
C GLU A 161 8.93 11.66 -21.61
N ASP A 162 8.17 12.02 -22.65
CA ASP A 162 8.54 12.98 -23.69
C ASP A 162 9.96 12.71 -24.28
N LEU A 163 10.87 13.68 -24.16
CA LEU A 163 12.27 13.59 -24.59
C LEU A 163 13.19 12.98 -23.52
N THR A 164 12.64 12.53 -22.38
CA THR A 164 13.42 12.01 -21.25
C THR A 164 13.27 10.49 -21.06
N SER A 165 14.32 9.86 -20.57
CA SER A 165 14.36 8.42 -20.27
C SER A 165 14.57 8.20 -18.77
N LEU A 166 13.57 7.62 -18.11
CA LEU A 166 13.58 7.33 -16.69
C LEU A 166 14.04 5.90 -16.45
N LYS A 167 15.19 5.73 -15.78
CA LYS A 167 15.60 4.41 -15.27
C LYS A 167 14.68 4.02 -14.12
N CYS A 168 14.03 2.87 -14.24
CA CYS A 168 13.06 2.35 -13.28
C CYS A 168 13.44 0.94 -12.82
N ILE A 169 12.99 0.56 -11.63
CA ILE A 169 12.82 -0.84 -11.25
C ILE A 169 11.34 -1.18 -11.24
N VAL A 170 11.00 -2.40 -11.64
CA VAL A 170 9.63 -2.93 -11.62
C VAL A 170 9.54 -4.01 -10.56
N THR A 171 8.53 -3.92 -9.70
CA THR A 171 8.16 -5.00 -8.78
C THR A 171 6.77 -5.51 -9.14
N GLU A 172 6.47 -6.74 -8.72
CA GLU A 172 5.12 -7.31 -8.76
C GLU A 172 4.68 -7.62 -7.34
N THR A 173 3.52 -7.11 -6.95
CA THR A 173 2.86 -7.50 -5.70
C THR A 173 1.64 -8.35 -6.00
N LYS A 174 1.51 -9.46 -5.28
CA LYS A 174 0.30 -10.28 -5.19
C LYS A 174 -0.27 -10.12 -3.79
N SER A 175 -1.48 -9.56 -3.70
CA SER A 175 -2.19 -9.39 -2.43
C SER A 175 -3.40 -10.31 -2.38
N THR A 176 -3.56 -11.04 -1.28
CA THR A 176 -4.77 -11.81 -0.94
C THR A 176 -5.45 -11.15 0.25
N ILE A 177 -6.69 -10.71 0.07
CA ILE A 177 -7.49 -10.04 1.09
C ILE A 177 -8.55 -11.04 1.57
N GLN A 178 -8.50 -11.45 2.84
CA GLN A 178 -9.49 -12.34 3.44
C GLN A 178 -10.41 -11.57 4.40
N TYR A 179 -11.72 -11.77 4.23
CA TYR A 179 -12.77 -11.16 5.04
C TYR A 179 -13.34 -12.19 6.03
N LYS A 180 -13.41 -11.85 7.32
CA LYS A 180 -13.97 -12.73 8.37
C LYS A 180 -15.05 -12.04 9.22
N LYS A 181 -16.19 -12.69 9.45
CA LYS A 181 -17.27 -12.29 10.39
C LYS A 181 -17.31 -13.31 11.52
N LYS A 182 -17.12 -12.90 12.79
CA LYS A 182 -17.03 -13.82 13.95
C LYS A 182 -16.08 -15.02 13.70
N ASN A 183 -14.89 -14.76 13.15
CA ASN A 183 -13.86 -15.73 12.72
C ASN A 183 -14.22 -16.67 11.54
N VAL A 184 -15.47 -16.69 11.07
CA VAL A 184 -15.86 -17.41 9.85
C VAL A 184 -15.42 -16.63 8.61
N SER A 185 -14.83 -17.30 7.62
CA SER A 185 -14.43 -16.70 6.34
C SER A 185 -15.67 -16.42 5.48
N VAL A 186 -15.85 -15.16 5.05
CA VAL A 186 -17.05 -14.71 4.29
C VAL A 186 -16.73 -14.13 2.92
N GLY A 187 -15.45 -14.03 2.55
CA GLY A 187 -15.02 -13.53 1.25
C GLY A 187 -13.50 -13.53 1.11
N MET A 188 -13.04 -13.54 -0.13
CA MET A 188 -11.63 -13.44 -0.48
C MET A 188 -11.48 -12.71 -1.81
N GLU A 189 -10.54 -11.78 -1.89
CA GLU A 189 -10.18 -11.05 -3.11
C GLU A 189 -8.70 -11.30 -3.41
N ARG A 190 -8.34 -11.39 -4.69
CA ARG A 190 -6.95 -11.55 -5.14
C ARG A 190 -6.57 -10.44 -6.12
N ILE A 191 -5.57 -9.68 -5.74
CA ILE A 191 -5.08 -8.53 -6.49
C ILE A 191 -3.67 -8.82 -6.95
N LYS A 192 -3.38 -8.52 -8.22
CA LYS A 192 -2.03 -8.48 -8.75
C LYS A 192 -1.77 -7.07 -9.29
N THR A 193 -0.57 -6.57 -9.06
CA THR A 193 -0.15 -5.23 -9.49
C THR A 193 1.32 -5.26 -9.84
N LYS A 194 1.72 -4.40 -10.79
CA LYS A 194 3.12 -4.06 -11.02
C LYS A 194 3.35 -2.62 -10.60
N SER A 195 4.44 -2.38 -9.89
CA SER A 195 4.84 -1.06 -9.40
C SER A 195 6.15 -0.64 -10.04
N TYR A 196 6.15 0.50 -10.73
CA TYR A 196 7.32 1.07 -11.37
C TYR A 196 7.88 2.18 -10.48
N TYR A 197 9.07 1.97 -9.94
CA TYR A 197 9.78 2.98 -9.15
C TYR A 197 10.84 3.63 -10.02
N ALA A 198 10.72 4.93 -10.27
CA ALA A 198 11.63 5.71 -11.10
C ALA A 198 12.74 6.34 -10.24
N LYS A 199 13.99 6.24 -10.70
CA LYS A 199 15.17 6.73 -9.97
C LYS A 199 15.05 8.22 -9.66
N ASN A 200 15.25 8.59 -8.41
CA ASN A 200 15.07 9.91 -7.80
C ASN A 200 13.64 10.50 -7.84
N LYS A 201 12.65 9.78 -8.40
CA LYS A 201 11.24 10.18 -8.43
C LYS A 201 10.38 9.42 -7.41
N GLY A 202 10.70 8.15 -7.11
CA GLY A 202 9.89 7.28 -6.24
C GLY A 202 8.95 6.36 -7.05
N LEU A 203 7.90 5.84 -6.41
CA LEU A 203 6.83 5.12 -7.13
C LEU A 203 6.17 6.09 -8.14
N TYR A 204 6.10 5.66 -9.39
CA TYR A 204 5.77 6.48 -10.56
C TYR A 204 4.50 6.01 -11.27
N LEU A 205 4.37 4.70 -11.49
CA LEU A 205 3.23 4.06 -12.17
C LEU A 205 2.85 2.78 -11.39
N ILE A 206 1.56 2.48 -11.34
CA ILE A 206 1.04 1.15 -10.95
C ILE A 206 0.18 0.63 -12.11
N GLU A 207 0.48 -0.56 -12.60
CA GLU A 207 -0.41 -1.36 -13.45
C GLU A 207 -1.16 -2.37 -12.59
N HIS A 208 -2.43 -2.63 -12.90
CA HIS A 208 -3.33 -3.42 -12.06
C HIS A 208 -4.01 -4.53 -12.86
N GLU A 209 -3.91 -5.75 -12.35
CA GLU A 209 -4.58 -6.96 -12.85
C GLU A 209 -5.37 -7.56 -11.68
N SER A 210 -6.61 -7.11 -11.46
CA SER A 210 -7.52 -7.78 -10.52
C SER A 210 -8.22 -8.95 -11.20
N LYS A 211 -8.32 -10.07 -10.48
CA LYS A 211 -9.38 -11.07 -10.70
C LYS A 211 -10.26 -11.06 -9.47
N ASP A 212 -11.40 -10.38 -9.60
CA ASP A 212 -12.31 -10.22 -8.48
C ASP A 212 -13.28 -11.42 -8.38
N ASP A 213 -12.97 -12.32 -7.44
CA ASP A 213 -13.85 -13.43 -7.06
C ASP A 213 -14.92 -13.01 -6.02
N SER A 214 -15.10 -11.70 -5.72
CA SER A 214 -16.05 -11.17 -4.70
C SER A 214 -17.54 -11.48 -4.92
N SER A 215 -17.89 -12.23 -5.98
CA SER A 215 -19.26 -12.71 -6.24
C SER A 215 -19.95 -13.40 -5.04
N ALA A 216 -19.19 -14.04 -4.15
CA ALA A 216 -19.71 -14.60 -2.89
C ALA A 216 -19.98 -13.53 -1.80
N TRP A 217 -19.18 -12.45 -1.79
CA TRP A 217 -19.31 -11.36 -0.82
C TRP A 217 -20.56 -10.51 -1.07
N ILE A 218 -20.83 -10.16 -2.34
CA ILE A 218 -21.99 -9.32 -2.72
C ILE A 218 -23.31 -9.99 -2.30
N LYS A 219 -23.50 -11.29 -2.62
CA LYS A 219 -24.70 -12.04 -2.23
C LYS A 219 -24.94 -12.02 -0.72
N SER A 220 -23.89 -12.25 0.07
CA SER A 220 -24.00 -12.22 1.54
C SER A 220 -24.36 -10.83 2.10
N PHE A 221 -24.08 -9.75 1.36
CA PHE A 221 -24.39 -8.39 1.77
C PHE A 221 -25.86 -8.04 1.48
N GLU A 222 -26.39 -8.47 0.33
CA GLU A 222 -27.79 -8.28 -0.05
C GLU A 222 -28.73 -9.11 0.85
N GLU A 223 -28.37 -10.36 1.17
CA GLU A 223 -29.15 -11.25 2.05
C GLU A 223 -29.23 -10.79 3.52
N ASN A 224 -28.30 -9.92 3.98
CA ASN A 224 -28.23 -9.41 5.37
C ASN A 224 -28.74 -7.96 5.52
N ILE A 225 -29.38 -7.38 4.49
CA ILE A 225 -30.07 -6.08 4.56
C ILE A 225 -31.60 -6.25 4.55
N ILE A 226 -32.08 -7.46 4.21
CA ILE A 226 -33.51 -7.81 4.07
C ILE A 226 -34.05 -8.54 5.32
N ASN A 227 -33.21 -8.83 6.32
CA ASN A 227 -33.54 -9.40 7.63
C ASN A 227 -32.89 -8.61 8.77
#